data_AF-A0AA37QAG5-F1
#
_entry.id   AF-A0AA37QAG5-F1
#
_cell.length_a   1.000
_cell.length_b   1.000
_cell.length_c   1.000
_cell.angle_alpha   90.00
_cell.angle_beta   90.00
_cell.angle_gamma   90.00
#
_symmetry.space_group_name_H-M   'P 1'
#
loop_
_entity.id
_entity.type
_entity.pdbx_description
1 polymer ?
#
loop_
_entity_poly.entity_id
_entity_poly.type
_entity_poly.pdbx_seq_one_letter_code
_entity_poly.pdbx_strand_id
1 'polypeptide(L)'
;MRSIRVLPLAGALLAVGCAAGAPRASTSTAAVVVPVHTDTAAFRADAQSVVRAFAAEVSRARGGPLADAPTVQVRDTPQLIFFTGSSNQITVPWWETTPPEMRAAFRAFAGGGDAEAEHLFRAFFNRFLIAHEAGHWFQARANRRERTLYENENVANRLAVAFWRTQPGGEALLAELERLAAHAAATLPDPTPAGEDAVAYFGANYQALGREPLKYGYYQFRFMRDALRDRAQLDFARMVAGDARGSNDKSRQDQTD
;
A
#
# COMPACT_ATOMS: atom_id res chain seq x y z
N MET A 1 49.94 -10.28 59.53
CA MET A 1 49.76 -11.72 59.85
C MET A 1 48.32 -12.10 59.61
N ARG A 2 48.08 -13.33 59.13
CA ARG A 2 46.82 -13.92 58.62
C ARG A 2 46.57 -13.62 57.14
N SER A 3 46.22 -14.56 56.28
CA SER A 3 46.44 -16.02 56.22
C SER A 3 45.97 -16.37 54.82
N ILE A 4 46.89 -16.81 53.97
CA ILE A 4 46.59 -17.35 52.64
C ILE A 4 45.85 -18.68 52.83
N ARG A 5 44.66 -18.81 52.24
CA ARG A 5 44.00 -20.10 52.03
C ARG A 5 43.89 -20.35 50.53
N VAL A 6 44.66 -21.35 50.09
CA VAL A 6 44.57 -22.01 48.79
C VAL A 6 43.41 -23.01 48.86
N LEU A 7 42.58 -23.05 47.82
CA LEU A 7 41.62 -24.14 47.55
C LEU A 7 41.75 -24.60 46.08
N PRO A 8 41.38 -25.87 45.80
CA PRO A 8 41.99 -26.66 44.74
C PRO A 8 41.29 -26.56 43.39
N LEU A 9 42.07 -26.89 42.35
CA LEU A 9 41.61 -27.21 41.00
C LEU A 9 40.56 -28.33 41.03
N ALA A 10 39.41 -28.08 40.42
CA ALA A 10 38.49 -29.10 39.95
C ALA A 10 38.33 -28.95 38.43
N GLY A 11 38.74 -29.98 37.69
CA GLY A 11 38.63 -30.05 36.24
C GLY A 11 37.19 -30.10 35.78
N ALA A 12 36.81 -29.22 34.86
CA ALA A 12 35.56 -29.31 34.12
C ALA A 12 35.81 -30.09 32.82
N LEU A 13 35.15 -31.23 32.68
CA LEU A 13 35.03 -31.94 31.41
C LEU A 13 34.33 -31.04 30.38
N LEU A 14 34.99 -30.83 29.24
CA LEU A 14 34.36 -30.33 28.02
C LEU A 14 33.49 -31.45 27.43
N ALA A 15 32.17 -31.35 27.59
CA ALA A 15 31.22 -32.10 26.78
C ALA A 15 30.99 -31.31 25.48
N VAL A 16 31.57 -31.78 24.37
CA VAL A 16 31.24 -31.32 23.02
C VAL A 16 29.87 -31.88 22.67
N GLY A 17 28.83 -31.10 22.96
CA GLY A 17 27.48 -31.38 22.51
C GLY A 17 27.34 -31.06 21.02
N CYS A 18 27.26 -32.10 20.18
CA CYS A 18 26.78 -31.97 18.80
C CYS A 18 25.30 -31.55 18.83
N ALA A 19 25.03 -30.26 18.76
CA ALA A 19 23.68 -29.75 18.52
C ALA A 19 23.31 -30.07 17.06
N ALA A 20 22.59 -31.19 16.88
CA ALA A 20 21.92 -31.48 15.62
C ALA A 20 20.93 -30.33 15.33
N GLY A 21 21.25 -29.52 14.32
CA GLY A 21 20.39 -28.43 13.88
C GLY A 21 19.05 -29.00 13.43
N ALA A 22 17.98 -28.67 14.15
CA ALA A 22 16.63 -28.95 13.70
C ALA A 22 16.40 -28.26 12.34
N PRO A 23 15.85 -28.96 11.33
CA PRO A 23 15.55 -28.34 10.06
C PRO A 23 14.52 -27.22 10.28
N ARG A 24 14.89 -25.99 9.92
CA ARG A 24 13.93 -24.88 9.83
C ARG A 24 12.89 -25.26 8.79
N ALA A 25 11.65 -25.41 9.22
CA ALA A 25 10.52 -25.53 8.32
C ALA A 25 10.47 -24.26 7.46
N SER A 26 10.76 -24.39 6.16
CA SER A 26 10.41 -23.37 5.18
C SER A 26 8.90 -23.26 5.16
N THR A 27 8.35 -22.26 5.81
CA THR A 27 6.96 -21.85 5.60
C THR A 27 6.84 -21.37 4.17
N SER A 28 6.34 -22.24 3.29
CA SER A 28 5.87 -21.84 1.97
C SER A 28 4.76 -20.80 2.16
N THR A 29 5.06 -19.53 1.91
CA THR A 29 4.06 -18.49 1.77
C THR A 29 3.19 -18.86 0.56
N ALA A 30 2.00 -19.40 0.82
CA ALA A 30 1.01 -19.62 -0.22
C ALA A 30 0.79 -18.30 -0.98
N ALA A 31 0.88 -18.35 -2.30
CA ALA A 31 0.65 -17.20 -3.15
C ALA A 31 -0.77 -16.65 -2.91
N VAL A 32 -0.89 -15.33 -2.80
CA VAL A 32 -2.20 -14.68 -2.70
C VAL A 32 -2.94 -14.89 -4.01
N VAL A 33 -4.07 -15.59 -3.95
CA VAL A 33 -4.97 -15.74 -5.09
C VAL A 33 -5.80 -14.46 -5.20
N VAL A 34 -5.47 -13.62 -6.18
CA VAL A 34 -6.32 -12.47 -6.52
C VAL A 34 -7.55 -12.99 -7.25
N PRO A 35 -8.79 -12.59 -6.87
CA PRO A 35 -9.99 -13.05 -7.54
C PRO A 35 -9.96 -12.77 -9.04
N VAL A 36 -10.36 -13.77 -9.83
CA VAL A 36 -10.68 -13.63 -11.25
C VAL A 36 -12.19 -13.66 -11.37
N HIS A 37 -12.75 -12.74 -12.15
CA HIS A 37 -14.19 -12.60 -12.30
C HIS A 37 -14.64 -13.08 -13.68
N THR A 38 -15.80 -13.71 -13.74
CA THR A 38 -16.37 -14.25 -14.99
C THR A 38 -16.92 -13.16 -15.90
N ASP A 39 -17.33 -12.04 -15.34
CA ASP A 39 -17.90 -10.91 -16.07
C ASP A 39 -17.74 -9.58 -15.30
N THR A 40 -18.04 -8.48 -16.00
CA THR A 40 -17.95 -7.13 -15.47
C THR A 40 -18.91 -6.87 -14.30
N ALA A 41 -20.07 -7.52 -14.25
CA ALA A 41 -21.03 -7.31 -13.17
C ALA A 41 -20.54 -7.94 -11.86
N ALA A 42 -19.95 -9.14 -11.93
CA ALA A 42 -19.30 -9.81 -10.82
C ALA A 42 -18.11 -8.99 -10.30
N PHE A 43 -17.25 -8.49 -11.19
CA PHE A 43 -16.14 -7.61 -10.80
C PHE A 43 -16.64 -6.32 -10.14
N ARG A 44 -17.62 -5.63 -10.74
CA ARG A 44 -18.22 -4.41 -10.17
C ARG A 44 -18.80 -4.68 -8.76
N ALA A 45 -19.45 -5.82 -8.57
CA ALA A 45 -20.02 -6.19 -7.28
C ALA A 45 -18.95 -6.41 -6.20
N ASP A 46 -17.83 -7.08 -6.54
CA ASP A 46 -16.68 -7.26 -5.64
C ASP A 46 -15.99 -5.93 -5.33
N ALA A 47 -15.70 -5.12 -6.34
CA ALA A 47 -15.14 -3.78 -6.17
C ALA A 47 -16.02 -2.90 -5.27
N GLN A 48 -17.34 -2.91 -5.50
CA GLN A 48 -18.29 -2.19 -4.65
C GLN A 48 -18.30 -2.73 -3.21
N SER A 49 -18.04 -4.03 -3.01
CA SER A 49 -17.94 -4.61 -1.66
C SER A 49 -16.75 -4.06 -0.89
N VAL A 50 -15.59 -3.87 -1.53
CA VAL A 50 -14.40 -3.23 -0.93
C VAL A 50 -14.74 -1.81 -0.49
N VAL A 51 -15.39 -1.03 -1.37
CA VAL A 51 -15.80 0.35 -1.07
C VAL A 51 -16.78 0.42 0.11
N ARG A 52 -17.78 -0.47 0.14
CA ARG A 52 -18.73 -0.54 1.27
C ARG A 52 -18.05 -0.96 2.56
N ALA A 53 -17.14 -1.93 2.52
CA ALA A 53 -16.38 -2.35 3.69
C ALA A 53 -15.53 -1.20 4.25
N PHE A 54 -14.84 -0.46 3.38
CA PHE A 54 -14.08 0.72 3.77
C PHE A 54 -14.98 1.78 4.44
N ALA A 55 -16.10 2.14 3.82
CA ALA A 55 -17.04 3.12 4.37
C ALA A 55 -17.67 2.66 5.70
N ALA A 56 -17.93 1.36 5.86
CA ALA A 56 -18.40 0.78 7.11
C ALA A 56 -17.35 0.89 8.22
N GLU A 57 -16.08 0.61 7.92
CA GLU A 57 -14.98 0.78 8.87
C GLU A 57 -14.79 2.25 9.28
N VAL A 58 -14.90 3.19 8.33
CA VAL A 58 -14.91 4.64 8.63
C VAL A 58 -16.06 4.96 9.60
N SER A 59 -17.26 4.47 9.31
CA SER A 59 -18.45 4.75 10.12
C SER A 59 -18.32 4.18 11.53
N ARG A 60 -17.81 2.94 11.65
CA ARG A 60 -17.53 2.27 12.93
C ARG A 60 -16.54 3.07 13.77
N ALA A 61 -15.41 3.46 13.18
CA ALA A 61 -14.36 4.20 13.88
C ALA A 61 -14.79 5.62 14.29
N ARG A 62 -15.75 6.23 13.57
CA ARG A 62 -16.28 7.56 13.86
C ARG A 62 -17.53 7.55 14.75
N GLY A 63 -18.08 6.38 15.07
CA GLY A 63 -19.31 6.25 15.86
C GLY A 63 -20.59 6.64 15.12
N GLY A 64 -20.58 6.65 13.78
CA GLY A 64 -21.74 7.00 12.97
C GLY A 64 -21.41 7.14 11.48
N PRO A 65 -22.44 7.17 10.60
CA PRO A 65 -22.24 7.31 9.17
C PRO A 65 -21.63 8.68 8.83
N LEU A 66 -20.63 8.69 7.94
CA LEU A 66 -20.05 9.94 7.42
C LEU A 66 -20.87 10.50 6.25
N ALA A 67 -21.18 9.65 5.27
CA ALA A 67 -21.94 9.93 4.07
C ALA A 67 -22.21 8.61 3.35
N ASP A 68 -22.97 8.65 2.26
CA ASP A 68 -23.12 7.49 1.36
C ASP A 68 -21.78 7.10 0.74
N ALA A 69 -21.49 5.80 0.80
CA ALA A 69 -20.33 5.21 0.14
C ALA A 69 -20.39 5.50 -1.37
N PRO A 70 -19.23 5.72 -2.03
CA PRO A 70 -19.23 5.98 -3.45
C PRO A 70 -19.67 4.75 -4.24
N THR A 71 -20.25 4.99 -5.42
CA THR A 71 -20.61 3.91 -6.35
C THR A 71 -19.43 3.52 -7.22
N VAL A 72 -19.36 2.26 -7.65
CA VAL A 72 -18.32 1.78 -8.56
C VAL A 72 -18.83 1.75 -10.00
N GLN A 73 -18.06 2.36 -10.90
CA GLN A 73 -18.20 2.22 -12.35
C GLN A 73 -16.98 1.48 -12.90
N VAL A 74 -17.22 0.43 -13.68
CA VAL A 74 -16.16 -0.25 -14.43
C VAL A 74 -16.00 0.42 -15.79
N ARG A 75 -14.83 0.99 -16.06
CA ARG A 75 -14.51 1.68 -17.31
C ARG A 75 -13.00 1.86 -17.44
N ASP A 76 -12.46 1.52 -18.60
CA ASP A 76 -11.07 1.83 -18.91
C ASP A 76 -10.91 3.31 -19.31
N THR A 77 -9.93 3.97 -18.70
CA THR A 77 -9.60 5.37 -18.95
C THR A 77 -8.08 5.55 -18.93
N PRO A 78 -7.53 6.61 -19.54
CA PRO A 78 -6.10 6.89 -19.44
C PRO A 78 -5.59 7.12 -18.01
N GLN A 79 -6.47 7.55 -17.10
CA GLN A 79 -6.15 7.76 -15.67
C GLN A 79 -6.19 6.45 -14.86
N LEU A 80 -6.60 5.34 -15.48
CA LEU A 80 -6.76 4.00 -14.91
C LEU A 80 -7.85 3.93 -13.84
N ILE A 81 -7.61 4.46 -12.65
CA ILE A 81 -8.51 4.42 -11.48
C ILE A 81 -8.55 5.79 -10.81
N PHE A 82 -9.75 6.25 -10.42
CA PHE A 82 -9.92 7.54 -9.73
C PHE A 82 -11.29 7.68 -9.06
N PHE A 83 -11.34 8.48 -7.99
CA PHE A 83 -12.56 8.99 -7.37
C PHE A 83 -12.99 10.34 -7.97
N THR A 84 -14.28 10.45 -8.31
CA THR A 84 -14.92 11.70 -8.74
C THR A 84 -15.88 12.21 -7.67
N GLY A 85 -15.51 13.34 -7.03
CA GLY A 85 -16.28 13.92 -5.94
C GLY A 85 -17.69 14.40 -6.33
N SER A 86 -17.86 14.95 -7.54
CA SER A 86 -19.13 15.52 -8.00
C SER A 86 -20.22 14.46 -8.23
N SER A 87 -19.84 13.26 -8.68
CA SER A 87 -20.76 12.14 -8.91
C SER A 87 -20.71 11.07 -7.81
N ASN A 88 -19.87 11.25 -6.78
CA ASN A 88 -19.61 10.27 -5.73
C ASN A 88 -19.31 8.86 -6.30
N GLN A 89 -18.41 8.80 -7.29
CA GLN A 89 -18.14 7.58 -8.05
C GLN A 89 -16.65 7.25 -8.06
N ILE A 90 -16.31 5.96 -7.92
CA ILE A 90 -14.99 5.42 -8.18
C ILE A 90 -15.02 4.71 -9.53
N THR A 91 -14.21 5.18 -10.48
CA THR A 91 -14.01 4.52 -11.77
C THR A 91 -12.87 3.54 -11.64
N VAL A 92 -13.11 2.26 -11.95
CA VAL A 92 -12.10 1.18 -11.88
C VAL A 92 -11.90 0.55 -13.27
N PRO A 93 -10.66 0.22 -13.65
CA PRO A 93 -10.40 -0.49 -14.89
C PRO A 93 -10.56 -2.01 -14.66
N TRP A 94 -10.73 -2.80 -15.71
CA TRP A 94 -10.84 -4.25 -15.62
C TRP A 94 -9.89 -4.92 -16.60
N TRP A 95 -9.12 -5.92 -16.16
CA TRP A 95 -8.02 -6.47 -16.95
C TRP A 95 -8.49 -6.96 -18.32
N GLU A 96 -9.64 -7.63 -18.32
CA GLU A 96 -10.27 -8.27 -19.45
C GLU A 96 -10.65 -7.26 -20.55
N THR A 97 -10.95 -6.01 -20.19
CA THR A 97 -11.26 -4.92 -21.14
C THR A 97 -10.10 -3.94 -21.32
N THR A 98 -9.04 -4.05 -20.52
CA THR A 98 -7.88 -3.15 -20.56
C THR A 98 -7.24 -3.15 -21.95
N PRO A 99 -7.14 -2.00 -22.63
CA PRO A 99 -6.59 -1.90 -23.98
C PRO A 99 -5.13 -2.36 -24.10
N PRO A 100 -4.69 -2.85 -25.29
CA PRO A 100 -3.33 -3.35 -25.50
C PRO A 100 -2.21 -2.37 -25.11
N GLU A 101 -2.41 -1.07 -25.36
CA GLU A 101 -1.46 -0.01 -25.01
C GLU A 101 -1.31 0.17 -23.49
N MET A 102 -2.39 0.00 -22.73
CA MET A 102 -2.33 0.03 -21.27
C MET A 102 -1.69 -1.25 -20.72
N ARG A 103 -1.99 -2.42 -21.31
CA ARG A 103 -1.31 -3.69 -20.96
C ARG A 103 0.21 -3.61 -21.16
N ALA A 104 0.67 -2.85 -22.16
CA ALA A 104 2.11 -2.61 -22.36
C ALA A 104 2.75 -1.86 -21.18
N ALA A 105 2.05 -0.87 -20.60
CA ALA A 105 2.53 -0.20 -19.39
C ALA A 105 2.60 -1.16 -18.19
N PHE A 106 1.61 -2.06 -18.03
CA PHE A 106 1.62 -3.06 -16.96
C PHE A 106 2.72 -4.11 -17.13
N ARG A 107 3.06 -4.50 -18.37
CA ARG A 107 4.25 -5.32 -18.64
C ARG A 107 5.54 -4.61 -18.22
N ALA A 108 5.65 -3.31 -18.47
CA ALA A 108 6.79 -2.52 -18.02
C ALA A 108 6.87 -2.44 -16.48
N PHE A 109 5.73 -2.30 -15.78
CA PHE A 109 5.70 -2.36 -14.31
C PHE A 109 6.11 -3.72 -13.76
N ALA A 110 5.61 -4.79 -14.38
CA ALA A 110 5.82 -6.15 -13.92
C ALA A 110 7.18 -6.74 -14.33
N GLY A 111 7.93 -6.06 -15.22
CA GLY A 111 9.22 -6.55 -15.73
C GLY A 111 9.11 -7.88 -16.49
N GLY A 112 7.92 -8.20 -17.03
CA GLY A 112 7.56 -9.53 -17.51
C GLY A 112 6.50 -9.54 -18.61
N GLY A 113 5.91 -10.71 -18.86
CA GLY A 113 4.89 -10.93 -19.87
C GLY A 113 3.48 -10.59 -19.39
N ASP A 114 2.47 -11.03 -20.15
CA ASP A 114 1.07 -10.74 -19.85
C ASP A 114 0.60 -11.37 -18.53
N ALA A 115 1.15 -12.51 -18.12
CA ALA A 115 0.78 -13.16 -16.87
C ALA A 115 1.25 -12.34 -15.65
N GLU A 116 2.49 -11.85 -15.66
CA GLU A 116 3.00 -11.00 -14.59
C GLU A 116 2.31 -9.63 -14.57
N ALA A 117 2.04 -9.07 -15.75
CA ALA A 117 1.30 -7.83 -15.91
C ALA A 117 -0.14 -7.95 -15.39
N GLU A 118 -0.84 -9.04 -15.70
CA GLU A 118 -2.18 -9.34 -15.21
C GLU A 118 -2.20 -9.47 -13.69
N HIS A 119 -1.25 -10.23 -13.14
CA HIS A 119 -1.16 -10.45 -11.70
C HIS A 119 -0.92 -9.13 -10.94
N LEU A 120 0.00 -8.29 -11.43
CA LEU A 120 0.23 -6.95 -10.89
C LEU A 120 -1.03 -6.10 -11.04
N PHE A 121 -1.64 -6.05 -12.22
CA PHE A 121 -2.84 -5.26 -12.47
C PHE A 121 -3.95 -5.61 -11.50
N ARG A 122 -4.25 -6.91 -11.34
CA ARG A 122 -5.33 -7.36 -10.47
C ARG A 122 -5.04 -7.05 -9.00
N ALA A 123 -3.82 -7.27 -8.53
CA ALA A 123 -3.43 -6.97 -7.16
C ALA A 123 -3.58 -5.47 -6.82
N PHE A 124 -3.12 -4.59 -7.71
CA PHE A 124 -3.17 -3.14 -7.48
C PHE A 124 -4.53 -2.55 -7.87
N PHE A 125 -4.92 -2.62 -9.14
CA PHE A 125 -6.05 -1.88 -9.70
C PHE A 125 -7.41 -2.54 -9.46
N ASN A 126 -7.45 -3.88 -9.34
CA ASN A 126 -8.70 -4.58 -9.04
C ASN A 126 -8.88 -4.91 -7.55
N ARG A 127 -7.94 -4.50 -6.70
CA ARG A 127 -8.04 -4.74 -5.25
C ARG A 127 -7.55 -3.58 -4.40
N PHE A 128 -6.25 -3.32 -4.36
CA PHE A 128 -5.67 -2.36 -3.42
C PHE A 128 -6.14 -0.92 -3.67
N LEU A 129 -6.02 -0.44 -4.90
CA LEU A 129 -6.30 0.95 -5.27
C LEU A 129 -7.79 1.29 -5.17
N ILE A 130 -8.69 0.31 -5.13
CA ILE A 130 -10.11 0.55 -4.82
C ILE A 130 -10.27 1.13 -3.42
N ALA A 131 -9.51 0.62 -2.44
CA ALA A 131 -9.49 1.18 -1.09
C ALA A 131 -8.75 2.53 -1.02
N HIS A 132 -7.75 2.74 -1.89
CA HIS A 132 -7.09 4.04 -2.04
C HIS A 132 -8.08 5.12 -2.49
N GLU A 133 -8.87 4.86 -3.53
CA GLU A 133 -9.91 5.80 -3.99
C GLU A 133 -11.01 6.02 -2.96
N ALA A 134 -11.35 5.01 -2.18
CA ALA A 134 -12.23 5.17 -1.01
C ALA A 134 -11.58 6.06 0.07
N GLY A 135 -10.25 6.07 0.17
CA GLY A 135 -9.49 7.04 0.97
C GLY A 135 -9.70 8.48 0.52
N HIS A 136 -9.67 8.74 -0.79
CA HIS A 136 -9.99 10.07 -1.36
C HIS A 136 -11.44 10.47 -1.11
N TRP A 137 -12.38 9.54 -1.23
CA TRP A 137 -13.76 9.77 -0.80
C TRP A 137 -13.82 10.21 0.66
N PHE A 138 -13.14 9.50 1.57
CA PHE A 138 -13.10 9.86 2.97
C PHE A 138 -12.51 11.26 3.20
N GLN A 139 -11.37 11.57 2.57
CA GLN A 139 -10.74 12.89 2.65
C GLN A 139 -11.71 14.00 2.23
N ALA A 140 -12.40 13.82 1.10
CA ALA A 140 -13.39 14.76 0.60
C ALA A 140 -14.58 14.93 1.56
N ARG A 141 -15.13 13.84 2.08
CA ARG A 141 -16.32 13.88 2.96
C ARG A 141 -16.04 14.36 4.37
N ALA A 142 -14.84 14.09 4.88
CA ALA A 142 -14.39 14.59 6.17
C ALA A 142 -13.85 16.03 6.11
N ASN A 143 -13.90 16.68 4.94
CA ASN A 143 -13.27 17.98 4.66
C ASN A 143 -11.80 18.02 5.13
N ARG A 144 -11.08 16.90 4.94
CA ARG A 144 -9.66 16.80 5.24
C ARG A 144 -8.88 17.23 4.01
N ARG A 145 -8.11 18.29 4.18
CA ARG A 145 -7.24 18.83 3.14
C ARG A 145 -5.81 18.69 3.62
N GLU A 146 -5.05 17.87 2.91
CA GLU A 146 -3.60 17.80 3.12
C GLU A 146 -2.93 19.05 2.51
N ARG A 147 -1.70 19.36 2.93
CA ARG A 147 -1.04 20.61 2.52
C ARG A 147 -0.62 20.59 1.07
N THR A 148 -0.38 19.39 0.54
CA THR A 148 0.05 19.17 -0.85
C THR A 148 -0.68 17.98 -1.47
N LEU A 149 -0.71 17.93 -2.80
CA LEU A 149 -1.21 16.76 -3.52
C LEU A 149 -0.39 15.51 -3.20
N TYR A 150 0.93 15.65 -3.00
CA TYR A 150 1.81 14.57 -2.58
C TYR A 150 1.37 13.96 -1.23
N GLU A 151 1.08 14.81 -0.24
CA GLU A 151 0.58 14.37 1.05
C GLU A 151 -0.81 13.73 0.92
N ASN A 152 -1.68 14.29 0.08
CA ASN A 152 -3.01 13.74 -0.18
C ASN A 152 -2.95 12.29 -0.70
N GLU A 153 -2.10 12.02 -1.69
CA GLU A 153 -1.85 10.68 -2.24
C GLU A 153 -1.22 9.74 -1.22
N ASN A 154 -0.26 10.23 -0.43
CA ASN A 154 0.41 9.43 0.59
C ASN A 154 -0.59 9.00 1.69
N VAL A 155 -1.44 9.93 2.16
CA VAL A 155 -2.48 9.62 3.15
C VAL A 155 -3.49 8.61 2.61
N ALA A 156 -3.91 8.72 1.35
CA ALA A 156 -4.81 7.74 0.73
C ALA A 156 -4.18 6.33 0.66
N ASN A 157 -2.89 6.25 0.29
CA ASN A 157 -2.13 4.99 0.33
C ASN A 157 -2.01 4.40 1.75
N ARG A 158 -1.71 5.23 2.75
CA ARG A 158 -1.64 4.79 4.16
C ARG A 158 -3.00 4.31 4.67
N LEU A 159 -4.09 4.98 4.31
CA LEU A 159 -5.45 4.54 4.64
C LEU A 159 -5.79 3.20 4.01
N ALA A 160 -5.43 2.99 2.74
CA ALA A 160 -5.64 1.71 2.05
C ALA A 160 -4.85 0.58 2.70
N VAL A 161 -3.57 0.79 3.05
CA VAL A 161 -2.78 -0.20 3.79
C VAL A 161 -3.42 -0.48 5.15
N ALA A 162 -3.74 0.56 5.92
CA ALA A 162 -4.36 0.42 7.24
C ALA A 162 -5.69 -0.35 7.17
N PHE A 163 -6.52 -0.06 6.16
CA PHE A 163 -7.77 -0.77 5.90
C PHE A 163 -7.54 -2.25 5.62
N TRP A 164 -6.63 -2.59 4.69
CA TRP A 164 -6.36 -3.98 4.35
C TRP A 164 -5.82 -4.77 5.54
N ARG A 165 -5.05 -4.15 6.45
CA ARG A 165 -4.64 -4.81 7.70
C ARG A 165 -5.80 -5.26 8.59
N THR A 166 -6.98 -4.63 8.49
CA THR A 166 -8.17 -5.04 9.26
C THR A 166 -9.00 -6.11 8.55
N GLN A 167 -8.67 -6.48 7.30
CA GLN A 167 -9.44 -7.43 6.52
C GLN A 167 -8.90 -8.86 6.66
N PRO A 168 -9.78 -9.89 6.60
CA PRO A 168 -9.34 -11.28 6.47
C PRO A 168 -8.43 -11.47 5.24
N GLY A 169 -7.27 -12.10 5.44
CA GLY A 169 -6.28 -12.31 4.38
C GLY A 169 -5.53 -11.05 3.93
N GLY A 170 -5.78 -9.90 4.57
CA GLY A 170 -5.21 -8.63 4.16
C GLY A 170 -3.69 -8.53 4.33
N GLU A 171 -3.13 -9.10 5.41
CA GLU A 171 -1.66 -9.14 5.57
C GLU A 171 -0.98 -9.95 4.46
N ALA A 172 -1.61 -11.01 3.96
CA ALA A 172 -1.08 -11.77 2.82
C ALA A 172 -1.09 -10.90 1.56
N LEU A 173 -2.21 -10.22 1.27
CA LEU A 173 -2.28 -9.26 0.16
C LEU A 173 -1.22 -8.16 0.27
N LEU A 174 -1.02 -7.58 1.46
CA LEU A 174 -0.03 -6.53 1.69
C LEU A 174 1.41 -7.01 1.48
N ALA A 175 1.73 -8.24 1.90
CA ALA A 175 3.03 -8.85 1.62
C ALA A 175 3.25 -9.05 0.11
N GLU A 176 2.22 -9.45 -0.62
CA GLU A 176 2.31 -9.58 -2.08
C GLU A 176 2.47 -8.22 -2.77
N LEU A 177 1.72 -7.20 -2.34
CA LEU A 177 1.87 -5.84 -2.84
C LEU A 177 3.25 -5.27 -2.55
N GLU A 178 3.85 -5.57 -1.40
CA GLU A 178 5.22 -5.17 -1.06
C GLU A 178 6.23 -5.77 -2.05
N ARG A 179 6.11 -7.07 -2.34
CA ARG A 179 6.95 -7.75 -3.32
C ARG A 179 6.81 -7.14 -4.72
N LEU A 180 5.58 -6.93 -5.18
CA LEU A 180 5.30 -6.37 -6.50
C LEU A 180 5.74 -4.89 -6.61
N ALA A 181 5.49 -4.07 -5.57
CA ALA A 181 5.89 -2.67 -5.57
C ALA A 181 7.41 -2.49 -5.51
N ALA A 182 8.12 -3.36 -4.76
CA ALA A 182 9.57 -3.38 -4.75
C ALA A 182 10.14 -3.69 -6.14
N HIS A 183 9.53 -4.64 -6.85
CA HIS A 183 9.91 -4.96 -8.22
C HIS A 183 9.64 -3.79 -9.18
N ALA A 184 8.42 -3.25 -9.20
CA ALA A 184 8.07 -2.16 -10.10
C ALA A 184 8.93 -0.90 -9.88
N ALA A 185 9.25 -0.58 -8.62
CA ALA A 185 10.11 0.54 -8.29
C ALA A 185 11.59 0.34 -8.71
N ALA A 186 12.05 -0.90 -8.89
CA ALA A 186 13.38 -1.17 -9.42
C ALA A 186 13.44 -1.04 -10.95
N THR A 187 12.30 -1.17 -11.63
CA THR A 187 12.20 -1.14 -13.11
C THR A 187 11.88 0.24 -13.66
N LEU A 188 11.15 1.07 -12.91
CA LEU A 188 10.70 2.37 -13.39
C LEU A 188 11.77 3.46 -13.18
N PRO A 189 12.08 4.26 -14.22
CA PRO A 189 12.95 5.42 -14.07
C PRO A 189 12.28 6.48 -13.20
N ASP A 190 13.06 7.17 -12.36
CA ASP A 190 12.59 8.34 -11.62
C ASP A 190 12.25 9.46 -12.61
N PRO A 191 10.98 9.91 -12.68
CA PRO A 191 10.58 11.01 -13.55
C PRO A 191 10.99 12.38 -13.00
N THR A 192 11.45 12.46 -11.74
CA THR A 192 11.94 13.70 -11.13
C THR A 192 13.26 14.10 -11.79
N PRO A 193 13.40 15.32 -12.34
CA PRO A 193 14.66 15.79 -12.86
C PRO A 193 15.76 15.78 -11.78
N ALA A 194 17.00 15.49 -12.20
CA ALA A 194 18.12 15.39 -11.28
C ALA A 194 18.32 16.70 -10.49
N GLY A 195 18.39 16.61 -9.17
CA GLY A 195 18.57 17.75 -8.27
C GLY A 195 17.26 18.47 -7.88
N GLU A 196 16.11 18.10 -8.44
CA GLU A 196 14.81 18.62 -8.03
C GLU A 196 14.25 17.87 -6.82
N ASP A 197 13.45 18.58 -6.01
CA ASP A 197 12.70 17.96 -4.92
C ASP A 197 11.48 17.22 -5.47
N ALA A 198 11.37 15.92 -5.17
CA ALA A 198 10.33 15.05 -5.70
C ALA A 198 8.91 15.46 -5.24
N VAL A 199 8.77 16.05 -4.05
CA VAL A 199 7.47 16.51 -3.52
C VAL A 199 7.01 17.73 -4.30
N ALA A 200 7.89 18.72 -4.47
CA ALA A 200 7.64 19.91 -5.26
C ALA A 200 7.35 19.58 -6.73
N TYR A 201 8.16 18.72 -7.35
CA TYR A 201 7.96 18.32 -8.74
C TYR A 201 6.62 17.60 -8.93
N PHE A 202 6.28 16.63 -8.07
CA PHE A 202 5.00 15.94 -8.15
C PHE A 202 3.82 16.90 -8.04
N GLY A 203 3.88 17.82 -7.06
CA GLY A 203 2.83 18.82 -6.87
C GLY A 203 2.65 19.75 -8.08
N ALA A 204 3.76 20.23 -8.63
CA ALA A 204 3.75 21.13 -9.79
C ALA A 204 3.28 20.43 -11.09
N ASN A 205 3.54 19.13 -11.23
CA ASN A 205 3.28 18.38 -12.47
C ASN A 205 2.13 17.38 -12.37
N TYR A 206 1.35 17.38 -11.28
CA TYR A 206 0.36 16.36 -10.95
C TYR A 206 -0.59 16.01 -12.13
N GLN A 207 -1.19 17.02 -12.77
CA GLN A 207 -2.12 16.80 -13.88
C GLN A 207 -1.44 16.23 -15.13
N ALA A 208 -0.20 16.62 -15.40
CA ALA A 208 0.57 16.10 -16.53
C ALA A 208 1.00 14.65 -16.26
N LEU A 209 1.51 14.38 -15.05
CA LEU A 209 1.89 13.05 -14.59
C LEU A 209 0.71 12.07 -14.69
N GLY A 210 -0.49 12.47 -14.27
CA GLY A 210 -1.69 11.64 -14.35
C GLY A 210 -2.13 11.24 -15.78
N ARG A 211 -1.52 11.82 -16.82
CA ARG A 211 -1.70 11.43 -18.24
C ARG A 211 -0.57 10.55 -18.76
N GLU A 212 0.46 10.32 -17.95
CA GLU A 212 1.65 9.53 -18.25
C GLU A 212 1.76 8.36 -17.26
N PRO A 213 1.10 7.21 -17.53
CA PRO A 213 0.96 6.12 -16.57
C PRO A 213 2.28 5.64 -15.98
N LEU A 214 3.36 5.60 -16.76
CA LEU A 214 4.67 5.16 -16.27
C LEU A 214 5.25 6.13 -15.21
N LYS A 215 5.13 7.43 -15.44
CA LYS A 215 5.65 8.46 -14.52
C LYS A 215 4.79 8.56 -13.27
N TYR A 216 3.47 8.55 -13.42
CA TYR A 216 2.57 8.54 -12.26
C TYR A 216 2.72 7.24 -11.44
N GLY A 217 2.84 6.11 -12.15
CA GLY A 217 3.08 4.80 -11.55
C GLY A 217 4.33 4.78 -10.67
N TYR A 218 5.43 5.40 -11.09
CA TYR A 218 6.63 5.55 -10.25
C TYR A 218 6.30 6.16 -8.88
N TYR A 219 5.60 7.30 -8.87
CA TYR A 219 5.21 7.95 -7.62
C TYR A 219 4.23 7.10 -6.79
N GLN A 220 3.25 6.45 -7.43
CA GLN A 220 2.32 5.57 -6.73
C GLN A 220 3.03 4.39 -6.06
N PHE A 221 3.94 3.70 -6.76
CA PHE A 221 4.73 2.63 -6.15
C PHE A 221 5.63 3.16 -5.03
N ARG A 222 6.17 4.39 -5.14
CA ARG A 222 6.91 5.03 -4.05
C ARG A 222 6.02 5.26 -2.81
N PHE A 223 4.84 5.86 -2.96
CA PHE A 223 3.90 6.07 -1.86
C PHE A 223 3.50 4.75 -1.20
N MET A 224 3.21 3.73 -2.01
CA MET A 224 2.84 2.40 -1.52
C MET A 224 3.97 1.74 -0.76
N ARG A 225 5.21 1.81 -1.25
CA ARG A 225 6.37 1.27 -0.53
C ARG A 225 6.56 1.95 0.83
N ASP A 226 6.42 3.27 0.89
CA ASP A 226 6.49 4.00 2.15
C ASP A 226 5.37 3.58 3.12
N ALA A 227 4.13 3.47 2.65
CA ALA A 227 3.01 3.02 3.45
C ALA A 227 3.16 1.55 3.92
N LEU A 228 3.67 0.67 3.07
CA LEU A 228 3.90 -0.75 3.37
C LEU A 228 5.05 -0.94 4.37
N ARG A 229 6.15 -0.17 4.23
CA ARG A 229 7.24 -0.17 5.21
C ARG A 229 6.74 0.21 6.60
N ASP A 230 5.87 1.21 6.66
CA ASP A 230 5.37 1.74 7.93
C ASP A 230 4.12 0.98 8.43
N ARG A 231 3.67 -0.09 7.73
CA ARG A 231 2.32 -0.66 7.89
C ARG A 231 1.98 -1.06 9.31
N ALA A 232 2.97 -1.57 10.07
CA ALA A 232 2.78 -1.99 11.46
C ALA A 232 2.35 -0.84 12.39
N GLN A 233 2.69 0.41 12.04
CA GLN A 233 2.37 1.62 12.80
C GLN A 233 1.03 2.24 12.38
N LEU A 234 0.42 1.76 11.30
CA LEU A 234 -0.82 2.32 10.76
C LEU A 234 -2.03 1.73 11.49
N ASP A 235 -2.83 2.59 12.12
CA ASP A 235 -4.10 2.22 12.75
C ASP A 235 -5.24 2.91 12.01
N PHE A 236 -6.09 2.11 11.34
CA PHE A 236 -7.16 2.65 10.50
C PHE A 236 -8.14 3.51 11.31
N ALA A 237 -8.57 3.03 12.47
CA ALA A 237 -9.55 3.72 13.30
C ALA A 237 -9.02 5.08 13.79
N ARG A 238 -7.78 5.12 14.28
CA ARG A 238 -7.10 6.34 14.72
C ARG A 238 -6.94 7.34 13.57
N MET A 239 -6.54 6.84 12.39
CA MET A 239 -6.38 7.68 11.21
C MET A 239 -7.70 8.35 10.82
N VAL A 240 -8.82 7.63 10.81
CA VAL A 240 -10.13 8.18 10.38
C VAL A 240 -10.89 8.94 11.48
N ALA A 241 -10.60 8.69 12.76
CA ALA A 241 -11.19 9.42 13.89
C ALA A 241 -10.72 10.89 13.94
N GLY A 242 -9.47 11.17 13.54
CA GLY A 242 -8.89 12.53 13.62
C GLY A 242 -7.62 12.59 14.47
N ASP A 243 -7.26 11.48 15.11
CA ASP A 243 -6.09 11.36 15.98
C ASP A 243 -4.79 11.08 15.21
N ALA A 244 -4.78 11.41 13.91
CA ALA A 244 -3.63 11.28 13.01
C ALA A 244 -2.49 12.28 13.31
N ARG A 245 -2.51 12.94 14.48
CA ARG A 245 -1.28 13.41 15.15
C ARG A 245 -0.66 12.29 15.99
N GLY A 246 -0.60 11.08 15.44
CA GLY A 246 0.15 9.97 16.00
C GLY A 246 1.64 10.19 15.82
N SER A 247 2.24 10.84 16.82
CA SER A 247 3.55 10.46 17.38
C SER A 247 4.66 10.11 16.39
N ASN A 248 5.24 11.09 15.69
CA ASN A 248 6.67 11.04 15.32
C ASN A 248 7.31 12.40 14.96
N ASP A 249 6.82 13.50 15.54
CA ASP A 249 7.49 14.81 15.43
C ASP A 249 8.31 15.11 16.70
N LYS A 250 9.34 14.29 16.93
CA LYS A 250 10.35 14.50 17.99
C LYS A 250 11.80 14.27 17.54
N SER A 251 12.06 14.08 16.25
CA SER A 251 13.44 13.82 15.75
C SER A 251 13.92 14.77 14.65
N ARG A 252 13.31 15.94 14.47
CA ARG A 252 13.79 16.96 13.51
C ARG A 252 14.13 18.34 14.11
N GLN A 253 14.15 18.46 15.43
CA GLN A 253 14.76 19.58 16.14
C GLN A 253 15.93 19.04 16.96
N ASP A 254 17.07 18.82 16.30
CA ASP A 254 18.42 18.81 16.89
C ASP A 254 19.44 18.45 15.79
N GLN A 255 19.50 19.26 14.74
CA GLN A 255 20.68 19.40 13.86
C GLN A 255 20.70 20.80 13.25
N THR A 256 20.78 21.80 14.12
CA THR A 256 21.40 23.10 13.80
C THR A 256 21.95 23.61 15.12
N ASP A 257 23.22 23.28 15.37
CA ASP A 257 24.23 24.13 16.02
C ASP A 257 25.61 23.50 15.75
#